data_AF-A0A6A5SD46-F1
#
_entry.id   AF-A0A6A5SD46-F1
#
_cell.length_a   1.000
_cell.length_b   1.000
_cell.length_c   1.000
_cell.angle_alpha   90.00
_cell.angle_beta   90.00
_cell.angle_gamma   90.00
#
_symmetry.space_group_name_H-M   'P 1'
#
loop_
_entity.id
_entity.type
_entity.pdbx_description
1 polymer ?
#
loop_
_entity_poly.entity_id
_entity_poly.type
_entity_poly.pdbx_seq_one_letter_code
_entity_poly.pdbx_strand_id
1 'polypeptide(L)'
;MPISILPPSAPLPPRRDAPSSDSDVSMSDDDDLPTTSSSAQKSIVTPGEHITSDPQWMRGHGTYIPASTANLPSSTTIISTVAGNLHKTNKLLSVQPLRARYQPEIGDLVVGRIMSVGTKKWNVDIAAPMHANLPLSSINLPGGILRRRTAVDELNIRTFFQEGDLLVAEVQSLHQDGTASLHTRSLKYGKLRNGLFTSLSGAGGGMLSRKGGVVRSRRQVFTLNTAAGEVDIILGVNGYIFISKHIATMADTSEVGINRLDESVTETLYSSQNDDIEPAVMLEIMRVSTLIKGLVACGTKVDEDMIVKVYEGAVELEAEERSLGGVERGIGAKGLVEAVLGRLELEAGG
;
A
#
# COMPACT_ATOMS: atom_id res chain seq x y z
N MET A 1 -5.27 -35.14 -48.01
CA MET A 1 -5.02 -35.68 -46.66
C MET A 1 -4.91 -34.49 -45.73
N PRO A 2 -5.88 -34.22 -44.84
CA PRO A 2 -5.75 -33.10 -43.90
C PRO A 2 -4.71 -33.44 -42.83
N ILE A 3 -3.78 -32.52 -42.59
CA ILE A 3 -2.74 -32.64 -41.56
C ILE A 3 -3.42 -32.35 -40.22
N SER A 4 -3.51 -33.35 -39.35
CA SER A 4 -3.98 -33.21 -37.98
C SER A 4 -2.81 -32.73 -37.10
N ILE A 5 -2.93 -31.54 -36.53
CA ILE A 5 -1.96 -30.99 -35.58
C ILE A 5 -2.42 -31.38 -34.17
N LEU A 6 -1.65 -32.23 -33.50
CA LEU A 6 -1.92 -32.65 -32.11
C LEU A 6 -1.59 -31.50 -31.14
N PRO A 7 -2.37 -31.30 -30.06
CA PRO A 7 -2.05 -30.35 -29.02
C PRO A 7 -0.76 -30.76 -28.25
N PRO A 8 0.00 -29.81 -27.69
CA PRO A 8 1.23 -30.11 -26.97
C PRO A 8 0.96 -30.96 -25.73
N SER A 9 1.67 -32.08 -25.61
CA SER A 9 1.58 -32.98 -24.45
C SER A 9 2.22 -32.32 -23.24
N ALA A 10 1.47 -32.23 -22.12
CA ALA A 10 2.02 -31.76 -20.85
C ALA A 10 3.06 -32.77 -20.33
N PRO A 11 4.19 -32.31 -19.75
CA PRO A 11 5.18 -33.21 -19.18
C PRO A 11 4.57 -33.97 -17.99
N LEU A 12 4.81 -35.28 -17.96
CA LEU A 12 4.37 -36.14 -16.86
C LEU A 12 5.06 -35.71 -15.54
N PRO A 13 4.36 -35.82 -14.40
CA PRO A 13 4.98 -35.55 -13.11
C PRO A 13 6.13 -36.54 -12.84
N PRO A 14 7.19 -36.11 -12.14
CA PRO A 14 8.31 -37.00 -11.84
C PRO A 14 7.83 -38.16 -10.95
N ARG A 15 7.92 -39.39 -11.46
CA ARG A 15 7.76 -40.62 -10.67
C ARG A 15 8.90 -40.72 -9.66
N ARG A 16 8.58 -40.64 -8.37
CA ARG A 16 9.47 -41.02 -7.27
C ARG A 16 9.04 -42.38 -6.74
N ASP A 17 9.33 -43.43 -7.51
CA ASP A 17 9.34 -44.80 -6.98
C ASP A 17 10.80 -45.22 -6.80
N ALA A 18 11.37 -44.93 -5.63
CA ALA A 18 12.57 -45.57 -5.13
C ALA A 18 12.25 -46.10 -3.72
N PRO A 19 12.51 -47.37 -3.40
CA PRO A 19 12.13 -47.95 -2.12
C PRO A 19 13.06 -47.43 -1.02
N SER A 20 12.50 -46.87 0.05
CA SER A 20 13.24 -46.50 1.25
C SER A 20 13.38 -47.68 2.19
N SER A 21 14.62 -47.90 2.63
CA SER A 21 15.04 -48.80 3.72
C SER A 21 14.24 -48.58 5.00
N ASP A 22 13.93 -49.69 5.67
CA ASP A 22 13.36 -49.77 7.02
C ASP A 22 14.06 -48.82 8.01
N SER A 23 13.28 -47.99 8.70
CA SER A 23 13.67 -47.38 9.96
C SER A 23 12.43 -47.19 10.84
N ASP A 24 12.54 -47.69 12.07
CA ASP A 24 11.49 -47.86 13.09
C ASP A 24 10.53 -46.68 13.27
N VAL A 25 9.24 -47.01 13.32
CA VAL A 25 8.13 -46.11 13.65
C VAL A 25 8.01 -45.94 15.17
N SER A 26 8.37 -44.77 15.69
CA SER A 26 7.88 -44.28 16.98
C SER A 26 6.59 -43.49 16.77
N MET A 27 5.48 -44.01 17.27
CA MET A 27 4.17 -43.33 17.28
C MET A 27 4.21 -42.12 18.23
N SER A 28 4.13 -40.91 17.68
CA SER A 28 3.79 -39.69 18.43
C SER A 28 2.60 -39.01 17.75
N ASP A 29 1.56 -38.76 18.54
CA ASP A 29 0.32 -38.08 18.14
C ASP A 29 0.57 -36.58 17.89
N ASP A 30 1.06 -36.20 16.70
CA ASP A 30 1.01 -34.82 16.23
C ASP A 30 0.60 -34.75 14.76
N ASP A 31 -0.42 -33.93 14.50
CA ASP A 31 -1.20 -33.75 13.27
C ASP A 31 -0.43 -32.90 12.22
N ASP A 32 0.81 -33.26 11.91
CA ASP A 32 1.64 -32.55 10.93
C ASP A 32 1.73 -33.32 9.60
N LEU A 33 1.25 -32.68 8.53
CA LEU A 33 1.47 -33.07 7.13
C LEU A 33 2.95 -33.41 6.90
N PRO A 34 3.30 -34.49 6.16
CA PRO A 34 4.69 -34.85 5.90
C PRO A 34 5.31 -33.85 4.92
N THR A 35 5.81 -32.73 5.44
CA THR A 35 6.73 -31.86 4.70
C THR A 35 8.08 -32.53 4.72
N THR A 36 8.48 -33.10 3.58
CA THR A 36 9.86 -33.52 3.39
C THR A 36 10.77 -32.30 3.61
N SER A 37 11.69 -32.43 4.57
CA SER A 37 12.78 -31.52 4.95
C SER A 37 12.43 -30.34 5.87
N SER A 38 12.88 -30.50 7.11
CA SER A 38 13.06 -29.53 8.17
C SER A 38 13.98 -28.37 7.77
N SER A 39 13.39 -27.21 7.49
CA SER A 39 13.90 -25.86 7.81
C SER A 39 12.81 -24.88 7.39
N ALA A 40 12.75 -23.68 7.97
CA ALA A 40 11.75 -22.65 7.69
C ALA A 40 11.84 -22.09 6.24
N GLN A 41 11.68 -22.94 5.23
CA GLN A 41 11.63 -22.56 3.83
C GLN A 41 10.18 -22.21 3.51
N LYS A 42 9.94 -20.92 3.30
CA LYS A 42 8.75 -20.40 2.62
C LYS A 42 8.59 -21.19 1.32
N SER A 43 7.70 -22.17 1.30
CA SER A 43 7.39 -22.92 0.08
C SER A 43 6.69 -21.96 -0.86
N ILE A 44 7.42 -21.53 -1.89
CA ILE A 44 6.83 -20.80 -3.00
C ILE A 44 6.02 -21.83 -3.76
N VAL A 45 4.71 -21.58 -3.86
CA VAL A 45 3.80 -22.40 -4.65
C VAL A 45 3.54 -21.73 -6.00
N THR A 46 3.21 -22.55 -6.99
CA THR A 46 2.87 -22.12 -8.34
C THR A 46 1.37 -22.29 -8.62
N PRO A 47 0.78 -21.53 -9.56
CA PRO A 47 -0.63 -21.72 -9.95
C PRO A 47 -0.88 -23.15 -10.44
N GLY A 48 -1.92 -23.80 -9.93
CA GLY A 48 -2.27 -25.19 -10.25
C GLY A 48 -1.62 -26.24 -9.33
N GLU A 49 -0.74 -25.82 -8.42
CA GLU A 49 -0.10 -26.73 -7.46
C GLU A 49 -1.09 -27.17 -6.37
N HIS A 50 -1.08 -28.48 -6.07
CA HIS A 50 -1.87 -29.08 -5.01
C HIS A 50 -1.21 -28.80 -3.65
N ILE A 51 -1.90 -28.09 -2.76
CA ILE A 51 -1.33 -27.69 -1.46
C ILE A 51 -1.62 -28.72 -0.37
N THR A 52 -2.90 -29.04 -0.17
CA THR A 52 -3.33 -30.08 0.78
C THR A 52 -4.66 -30.67 0.34
N SER A 53 -4.92 -31.91 0.76
CA SER A 53 -6.18 -32.63 0.57
C SER A 53 -7.00 -32.72 1.86
N ASP A 54 -6.48 -32.20 2.98
CA ASP A 54 -7.13 -32.39 4.27
C ASP A 54 -8.31 -31.42 4.43
N PRO A 55 -9.53 -31.91 4.72
CA PRO A 55 -10.73 -31.11 4.82
C PRO A 55 -10.77 -30.20 6.07
N GLN A 56 -9.81 -30.36 6.98
CA GLN A 56 -9.70 -29.51 8.17
C GLN A 56 -9.27 -28.07 7.83
N TRP A 57 -8.61 -27.87 6.69
CA TRP A 57 -8.14 -26.56 6.26
C TRP A 57 -9.24 -25.78 5.53
N MET A 58 -9.38 -24.51 5.90
CA MET A 58 -10.23 -23.56 5.22
C MET A 58 -9.45 -22.85 4.12
N ARG A 59 -10.09 -22.69 2.96
CA ARG A 59 -9.52 -21.90 1.85
C ARG A 59 -9.54 -20.41 2.17
N GLY A 60 -8.40 -19.75 2.00
CA GLY A 60 -8.26 -18.30 2.01
C GLY A 60 -8.10 -17.71 0.61
N HIS A 61 -7.53 -16.51 0.54
CA HIS A 61 -7.19 -15.87 -0.74
C HIS A 61 -6.07 -16.63 -1.44
N GLY A 62 -6.07 -16.60 -2.78
CA GLY A 62 -5.04 -17.26 -3.59
C GLY A 62 -5.17 -18.78 -3.69
N THR A 63 -6.26 -19.35 -3.18
CA THR A 63 -6.57 -20.78 -3.30
C THR A 63 -8.01 -21.00 -3.77
N TYR A 64 -8.24 -22.14 -4.41
CA TYR A 64 -9.58 -22.58 -4.80
C TYR A 64 -9.72 -24.07 -4.56
N ILE A 65 -10.97 -24.51 -4.43
CA ILE A 65 -11.34 -25.92 -4.40
C ILE A 65 -12.09 -26.17 -5.72
N PRO A 66 -11.65 -27.12 -6.56
CA PRO A 66 -12.34 -27.42 -7.80
C PRO A 66 -13.76 -27.91 -7.48
N ALA A 67 -14.77 -27.27 -8.08
CA ALA A 67 -16.13 -27.77 -7.98
C ALA A 67 -16.21 -29.12 -8.70
N SER A 68 -16.97 -30.06 -8.12
CA SER A 68 -17.20 -31.37 -8.72
C SER A 68 -17.82 -31.20 -10.11
N THR A 69 -17.03 -31.38 -11.16
CA THR A 69 -17.58 -31.59 -12.50
C THR A 69 -18.05 -33.04 -12.58
N ALA A 70 -19.12 -33.29 -13.34
CA ALA A 70 -19.94 -34.51 -13.33
C ALA A 70 -19.21 -35.86 -13.51
N ASN A 71 -17.89 -35.88 -13.72
CA ASN A 71 -17.07 -37.05 -13.98
C ASN A 71 -15.89 -37.25 -13.00
N LEU A 72 -15.78 -36.48 -11.90
CA LEU A 72 -14.72 -36.68 -10.89
C LEU A 72 -15.31 -36.68 -9.47
N PRO A 73 -14.88 -37.61 -8.58
CA PRO A 73 -15.29 -37.58 -7.18
C PRO A 73 -14.96 -36.23 -6.54
N SER A 74 -15.75 -35.83 -5.54
CA SER A 74 -15.59 -34.59 -4.78
C SER A 74 -14.25 -34.57 -4.05
N SER A 75 -13.19 -34.16 -4.73
CA SER A 75 -11.87 -33.99 -4.15
C SER A 75 -11.83 -32.66 -3.39
N THR A 76 -11.73 -32.71 -2.06
CA THR A 76 -11.52 -31.54 -1.18
C THR A 76 -10.07 -31.04 -1.25
N THR A 77 -9.45 -31.12 -2.42
CA THR A 77 -8.06 -30.71 -2.64
C THR A 77 -8.01 -29.20 -2.81
N ILE A 78 -7.24 -28.53 -1.96
CA ILE A 78 -6.99 -27.11 -2.06
C ILE A 78 -5.84 -26.90 -3.06
N ILE A 79 -6.12 -26.14 -4.11
CA ILE A 79 -5.17 -25.85 -5.20
C ILE A 79 -4.83 -24.35 -5.19
N SER A 80 -3.58 -24.01 -5.46
CA SER A 80 -3.14 -22.62 -5.59
C SER A 80 -3.63 -21.98 -6.89
N THR A 81 -4.12 -20.73 -6.83
CA THR A 81 -4.42 -19.92 -8.03
C THR A 81 -3.29 -18.97 -8.41
N VAL A 82 -2.38 -18.66 -7.48
CA VAL A 82 -1.37 -17.60 -7.65
C VAL A 82 0.03 -18.10 -7.30
N ALA A 83 1.04 -17.48 -7.91
CA ALA A 83 2.43 -17.75 -7.58
C ALA A 83 2.85 -16.94 -6.35
N GLY A 84 3.32 -17.60 -5.30
CA GLY A 84 3.88 -16.93 -4.14
C GLY A 84 3.96 -17.80 -2.89
N ASN A 85 4.06 -17.16 -1.73
CA ASN A 85 4.36 -17.86 -0.49
C ASN A 85 3.07 -18.40 0.13
N LEU A 86 3.12 -19.64 0.61
CA LEU A 86 2.04 -20.20 1.40
C LEU A 86 1.98 -19.53 2.79
N HIS A 87 0.83 -18.97 3.13
CA HIS A 87 0.52 -18.39 4.44
C HIS A 87 -0.55 -19.21 5.16
N LYS A 88 -0.13 -19.81 6.28
CA LYS A 88 -0.99 -20.57 7.19
C LYS A 88 -1.33 -19.69 8.40
N THR A 89 -2.60 -19.39 8.61
CA THR A 89 -3.09 -18.64 9.77
C THR A 89 -4.16 -19.46 10.47
N ASN A 90 -3.82 -20.08 11.60
CA ASN A 90 -4.69 -21.07 12.26
C ASN A 90 -5.10 -22.17 11.26
N LYS A 91 -6.39 -22.36 11.03
CA LYS A 91 -6.94 -23.30 10.04
C LYS A 91 -7.17 -22.68 8.66
N LEU A 92 -6.81 -21.41 8.45
CA LEU A 92 -6.96 -20.72 7.16
C LEU A 92 -5.68 -20.83 6.35
N LEU A 93 -5.81 -21.35 5.13
CA LEU A 93 -4.69 -21.54 4.22
C LEU A 93 -4.85 -20.60 3.02
N SER A 94 -3.92 -19.66 2.91
CA SER A 94 -3.92 -18.62 1.88
C SER A 94 -2.58 -18.61 1.14
N VAL A 95 -2.59 -18.23 -0.13
CA VAL A 95 -1.35 -18.04 -0.90
C VAL A 95 -1.18 -16.55 -1.13
N GLN A 96 -0.08 -16.02 -0.64
CA GLN A 96 0.27 -14.63 -0.83
C GLN A 96 1.03 -14.46 -2.14
N PRO A 97 0.51 -13.71 -3.12
CA PRO A 97 1.18 -13.53 -4.41
C PRO A 97 2.48 -12.72 -4.27
N LEU A 98 3.43 -12.90 -5.22
CA LEU A 98 4.67 -12.11 -5.31
C LEU A 98 4.48 -10.69 -5.85
N ARG A 99 3.41 -10.45 -6.61
CA ARG A 99 2.99 -9.11 -7.06
C ARG A 99 1.47 -8.99 -6.92
N ALA A 100 1.00 -7.90 -6.33
CA ALA A 100 -0.43 -7.63 -6.15
C ALA A 100 -0.69 -6.13 -6.17
N ARG A 101 -1.90 -5.75 -6.58
CA ARG A 101 -2.42 -4.40 -6.39
C ARG A 101 -2.79 -4.18 -4.92
N TYR A 102 -2.97 -2.92 -4.54
CA TYR A 102 -3.50 -2.56 -3.24
C TYR A 102 -4.89 -3.18 -3.06
N GLN A 103 -5.10 -3.89 -1.94
CA GLN A 103 -6.41 -4.41 -1.57
C GLN A 103 -6.91 -3.53 -0.41
N PRO A 104 -8.00 -2.77 -0.60
CA PRO A 104 -8.46 -1.85 0.42
C PRO A 104 -8.96 -2.58 1.65
N GLU A 105 -8.53 -2.13 2.83
CA GLU A 105 -9.05 -2.58 4.13
C GLU A 105 -9.76 -1.41 4.84
N ILE A 106 -10.70 -1.74 5.73
CA ILE A 106 -11.47 -0.73 6.46
C ILE A 106 -10.53 0.06 7.40
N GLY A 107 -10.66 1.38 7.39
CA GLY A 107 -9.83 2.29 8.16
C GLY A 107 -8.43 2.53 7.60
N ASP A 108 -8.15 2.09 6.37
CA ASP A 108 -6.93 2.52 5.68
C ASP A 108 -7.03 3.98 5.26
N LEU A 109 -5.98 4.74 5.51
CA LEU A 109 -5.81 6.08 4.94
C LEU A 109 -5.11 5.97 3.59
N VAL A 110 -5.72 6.60 2.59
CA VAL A 110 -5.31 6.47 1.20
C VAL A 110 -5.32 7.83 0.52
N VAL A 111 -4.32 8.03 -0.33
CA VAL A 111 -4.31 9.15 -1.27
C VAL A 111 -4.95 8.67 -2.56
N GLY A 112 -5.80 9.47 -3.18
CA GLY A 112 -6.49 9.10 -4.41
C GLY A 112 -6.58 10.25 -5.40
N ARG A 113 -6.79 9.90 -6.68
CA ARG A 113 -7.03 10.87 -7.76
C ARG A 113 -8.46 10.72 -8.27
N ILE A 114 -9.16 11.83 -8.45
CA ILE A 114 -10.51 11.80 -9.02
C ILE A 114 -10.42 11.50 -10.51
N MET A 115 -11.03 10.40 -10.92
CA MET A 115 -11.06 9.97 -12.33
C MET A 115 -12.26 10.55 -13.06
N SER A 116 -13.44 10.51 -12.44
CA SER A 116 -14.67 10.99 -13.05
C SER A 116 -15.66 11.44 -11.98
N VAL A 117 -16.42 12.49 -12.29
CA VAL A 117 -17.53 12.98 -11.46
C VAL A 117 -18.84 12.34 -11.93
N GLY A 118 -19.50 11.59 -11.05
CA GLY A 118 -20.80 10.97 -11.30
C GLY A 118 -21.95 11.73 -10.63
N THR A 119 -23.17 11.18 -10.73
CA THR A 119 -24.33 11.71 -10.02
C THR A 119 -24.22 11.35 -8.54
N LYS A 120 -24.02 12.36 -7.67
CA LYS A 120 -23.90 12.23 -6.20
C LYS A 120 -22.66 11.46 -5.69
N LYS A 121 -21.72 11.10 -6.57
CA LYS A 121 -20.48 10.40 -6.19
C LYS A 121 -19.32 10.74 -7.12
N TRP A 122 -18.11 10.62 -6.61
CA TRP A 122 -16.87 10.66 -7.38
C TRP A 122 -16.28 9.26 -7.49
N ASN A 123 -15.76 8.92 -8.66
CA ASN A 123 -14.93 7.73 -8.83
C ASN A 123 -13.47 8.15 -8.61
N VAL A 124 -12.80 7.48 -7.68
CA VAL A 124 -11.44 7.81 -7.24
C VAL A 124 -10.51 6.63 -7.55
N ASP A 125 -9.38 6.91 -8.18
CA ASP A 125 -8.30 5.95 -8.36
C ASP A 125 -7.43 5.87 -7.09
N ILE A 126 -7.27 4.65 -6.58
CA ILE A 126 -6.51 4.31 -5.37
C ILE A 126 -5.49 3.19 -5.68
N ALA A 127 -5.16 2.95 -6.95
CA ALA A 127 -4.31 1.81 -7.35
C ALA A 127 -4.84 0.41 -6.95
N ALA A 128 -6.12 0.33 -6.54
CA ALA A 128 -6.83 -0.91 -6.31
C ALA A 128 -7.27 -1.55 -7.65
N PRO A 129 -7.74 -2.82 -7.65
CA PRO A 129 -8.29 -3.44 -8.86
C PRO A 129 -9.51 -2.70 -9.43
N MET A 130 -10.29 -2.05 -8.57
CA MET A 130 -11.48 -1.28 -8.92
C MET A 130 -11.35 0.15 -8.41
N HIS A 131 -11.96 1.10 -9.11
CA HIS A 131 -12.07 2.48 -8.63
C HIS A 131 -12.95 2.55 -7.39
N ALA A 132 -12.54 3.33 -6.40
CA ALA A 132 -13.30 3.56 -5.19
C ALA A 132 -14.40 4.60 -5.42
N ASN A 133 -15.47 4.50 -4.64
CA ASN A 133 -16.57 5.46 -4.65
C ASN A 133 -16.40 6.42 -3.47
N LEU A 134 -16.35 7.72 -3.75
CA LEU A 134 -16.52 8.77 -2.74
C LEU A 134 -17.93 9.33 -2.91
N PRO A 135 -18.91 8.95 -2.07
CA PRO A 135 -20.24 9.52 -2.19
C PRO A 135 -20.22 10.95 -1.66
N LEU A 136 -21.07 11.81 -2.24
CA LEU A 136 -21.30 13.17 -1.75
C LEU A 136 -21.57 13.12 -0.25
N SER A 137 -22.38 12.14 0.21
CA SER A 137 -22.75 11.87 1.61
C SER A 137 -21.59 11.78 2.62
N SER A 138 -20.37 11.56 2.14
CA SER A 138 -19.19 11.29 2.96
C SER A 138 -18.14 12.41 2.92
N ILE A 139 -18.44 13.55 2.29
CA ILE A 139 -17.60 14.75 2.33
C ILE A 139 -18.16 15.83 3.27
N ASN A 140 -17.28 16.71 3.75
CA ASN A 140 -17.62 17.88 4.55
C ASN A 140 -18.01 19.04 3.64
N LEU A 141 -19.23 19.55 3.75
CA LEU A 141 -19.61 20.73 2.96
C LEU A 141 -18.95 21.99 3.52
N PRO A 142 -18.63 23.00 2.68
CA PRO A 142 -18.16 24.29 3.15
C PRO A 142 -19.18 24.90 4.13
N GLY A 143 -18.66 25.51 5.19
CA GLY A 143 -19.44 26.06 6.31
C GLY A 143 -19.51 25.15 7.53
N GLY A 144 -18.98 23.91 7.50
CA GLY A 144 -18.91 23.02 8.67
C GLY A 144 -20.26 22.58 9.27
N ILE A 145 -21.38 23.11 8.76
CA ILE A 145 -22.73 22.83 9.24
C ILE A 145 -23.18 21.47 8.70
N LEU A 146 -23.57 20.59 9.62
CA LEU A 146 -24.23 19.32 9.31
C LEU A 146 -25.67 19.57 8.80
N ARG A 147 -25.81 20.02 7.55
CA ARG A 147 -27.11 20.26 6.91
C ARG A 147 -27.55 19.08 6.04
N ARG A 148 -28.87 18.93 5.84
CA ARG A 148 -29.39 18.00 4.84
C ARG A 148 -28.88 18.44 3.47
N ARG A 149 -28.31 17.47 2.74
CA ARG A 149 -27.76 17.68 1.41
C ARG A 149 -28.87 18.06 0.47
N THR A 150 -28.69 19.20 -0.19
CA THR A 150 -29.71 19.77 -1.08
C THR A 150 -29.44 19.36 -2.52
N ALA A 151 -30.46 19.40 -3.37
CA ALA A 151 -30.29 19.16 -4.81
C ALA A 151 -29.33 20.16 -5.48
N VAL A 152 -29.13 21.34 -4.87
CA VAL A 152 -28.16 22.35 -5.32
C VAL A 152 -26.72 21.85 -5.13
N ASP A 153 -26.43 21.16 -4.03
CA ASP A 153 -25.10 20.57 -3.78
C ASP A 153 -24.80 19.44 -4.78
N GLU A 154 -25.83 18.73 -5.26
CA GLU A 154 -25.69 17.70 -6.29
C GLU A 154 -25.36 18.31 -7.67
N LEU A 155 -25.93 19.47 -7.99
CA LEU A 155 -25.62 20.20 -9.23
C LEU A 155 -24.22 20.81 -9.18
N ASN A 156 -23.81 21.32 -8.01
CA ASN A 156 -22.51 21.94 -7.78
C ASN A 156 -21.42 20.93 -7.40
N ILE A 157 -21.63 19.63 -7.62
CA ILE A 157 -20.67 18.58 -7.21
C ILE A 157 -19.24 18.81 -7.75
N ARG A 158 -19.13 19.44 -8.93
CA ARG A 158 -17.86 19.79 -9.59
C ARG A 158 -17.10 20.94 -8.91
N THR A 159 -17.74 21.73 -8.05
CA THR A 159 -17.05 22.83 -7.36
C THR A 159 -16.20 22.34 -6.19
N PHE A 160 -16.53 21.18 -5.61
CA PHE A 160 -15.73 20.58 -4.53
C PHE A 160 -14.53 19.82 -5.10
N PHE A 161 -14.78 19.01 -6.13
CA PHE A 161 -13.85 18.03 -6.64
C PHE A 161 -14.03 17.89 -8.15
N GLN A 162 -12.96 18.19 -8.88
CA GLN A 162 -12.89 18.12 -10.34
C GLN A 162 -12.11 16.88 -10.78
N GLU A 163 -12.27 16.49 -12.05
CA GLU A 163 -11.45 15.42 -12.61
C GLU A 163 -9.95 15.79 -12.55
N GLY A 164 -9.14 14.86 -12.04
CA GLY A 164 -7.70 15.05 -11.87
C GLY A 164 -7.27 15.54 -10.49
N ASP A 165 -8.19 16.03 -9.65
CA ASP A 165 -7.87 16.47 -8.29
C ASP A 165 -7.34 15.31 -7.43
N LEU A 166 -6.37 15.62 -6.58
CA LEU A 166 -5.83 14.70 -5.58
C LEU A 166 -6.50 14.96 -4.23
N LEU A 167 -6.78 13.87 -3.51
CA LEU A 167 -7.38 13.94 -2.18
C LEU A 167 -6.83 12.88 -1.25
N VAL A 168 -6.95 13.15 0.05
CA VAL A 168 -6.76 12.16 1.12
C VAL A 168 -8.12 11.75 1.61
N ALA A 169 -8.34 10.44 1.70
CA ALA A 169 -9.54 9.87 2.27
C ALA A 169 -9.23 8.62 3.08
N GLU A 170 -10.17 8.25 3.92
CA GLU A 170 -10.14 7.00 4.66
C GLU A 170 -11.19 6.04 4.09
N VAL A 171 -10.86 4.74 4.09
CA VAL A 171 -11.76 3.68 3.66
C VAL A 171 -12.81 3.43 4.75
N GLN A 172 -14.05 3.84 4.47
CA GLN A 172 -15.17 3.69 5.39
C GLN A 172 -15.70 2.26 5.44
N SER A 173 -15.92 1.69 4.27
CA SER A 173 -16.55 0.39 4.11
C SER A 173 -16.15 -0.24 2.78
N LEU A 174 -16.31 -1.56 2.69
CA LEU A 174 -16.08 -2.33 1.49
C LEU A 174 -17.41 -2.90 1.01
N HIS A 175 -17.67 -2.79 -0.29
CA HIS A 175 -18.81 -3.44 -0.92
C HIS A 175 -18.52 -4.93 -1.13
N GLN A 176 -19.55 -5.72 -1.41
CA GLN A 176 -19.40 -7.17 -1.67
C GLN A 176 -18.47 -7.46 -2.86
N ASP A 177 -18.42 -6.54 -3.83
CA ASP A 177 -17.55 -6.63 -5.01
C ASP A 177 -16.09 -6.24 -4.72
N GLY A 178 -15.75 -5.89 -3.47
CA GLY A 178 -14.41 -5.41 -3.09
C GLY A 178 -14.16 -3.93 -3.41
N THR A 179 -15.17 -3.21 -3.91
CA THR A 179 -15.08 -1.76 -4.14
C THR A 179 -15.10 -0.99 -2.82
N ALA A 180 -14.10 -0.15 -2.59
CA ALA A 180 -14.01 0.70 -1.41
C ALA A 180 -14.97 1.91 -1.47
N SER A 181 -15.64 2.19 -0.36
CA SER A 181 -16.33 3.45 -0.12
C SER A 181 -15.45 4.35 0.73
N LEU A 182 -15.22 5.57 0.28
CA LEU A 182 -14.35 6.53 0.96
C LEU A 182 -15.14 7.56 1.78
N HIS A 183 -14.48 8.17 2.75
CA HIS A 183 -14.97 9.38 3.40
C HIS A 183 -13.87 10.38 3.72
N THR A 184 -14.23 11.66 3.79
CA THR A 184 -13.35 12.78 4.15
C THR A 184 -13.97 13.60 5.29
N ARG A 185 -14.55 12.93 6.31
CA ARG A 185 -15.24 13.61 7.41
C ARG A 185 -14.30 14.34 8.38
N SER A 186 -13.04 13.95 8.46
CA SER A 186 -12.04 14.67 9.27
C SER A 186 -11.55 15.91 8.52
N LEU A 187 -11.31 17.03 9.21
CA LEU A 187 -10.71 18.23 8.62
C LEU A 187 -9.27 17.99 8.12
N LYS A 188 -8.61 16.95 8.63
CA LYS A 188 -7.28 16.51 8.15
C LYS A 188 -7.34 15.88 6.75
N TYR A 189 -8.54 15.52 6.29
CA TYR A 189 -8.77 14.87 5.01
C TYR A 189 -9.45 15.84 4.06
N GLY A 190 -9.08 15.79 2.79
CA GLY A 190 -9.60 16.74 1.81
C GLY A 190 -8.74 16.80 0.57
N LYS A 191 -8.91 17.89 -0.18
CA LYS A 191 -8.14 18.16 -1.38
C LYS A 191 -6.69 18.48 -1.03
N LEU A 192 -5.78 17.89 -1.80
CA LEU A 192 -4.35 18.08 -1.64
C LEU A 192 -3.83 19.23 -2.51
N ARG A 193 -2.99 20.07 -1.93
CA ARG A 193 -2.39 21.26 -2.57
C ARG A 193 -0.96 21.50 -2.06
N ASN A 194 -0.25 22.44 -2.67
CA ASN A 194 1.07 22.91 -2.24
C ASN A 194 2.15 21.81 -2.13
N GLY A 195 2.10 20.82 -3.01
CA GLY A 195 2.95 19.65 -2.86
C GLY A 195 3.17 18.84 -4.13
N LEU A 196 3.92 17.76 -3.95
CA LEU A 196 4.32 16.81 -4.95
C LEU A 196 3.66 15.45 -4.68
N PHE A 197 3.04 14.90 -5.71
CA PHE A 197 2.55 13.53 -5.72
C PHE A 197 3.64 12.56 -6.18
N THR A 198 3.78 11.44 -5.48
CA THR A 198 4.63 10.31 -5.88
C THR A 198 3.86 9.00 -5.72
N SER A 199 3.91 8.19 -6.77
CA SER A 199 3.38 6.82 -6.71
C SER A 199 4.52 5.83 -6.55
N LEU A 200 4.35 4.88 -5.64
CA LEU A 200 5.27 3.77 -5.43
C LEU A 200 4.75 2.54 -6.19
N SER A 201 5.22 2.37 -7.42
CA SER A 201 4.88 1.19 -8.23
C SER A 201 5.49 -0.08 -7.60
N GLY A 202 4.66 -1.08 -7.30
CA GLY A 202 5.10 -2.37 -6.72
C GLY A 202 4.90 -2.51 -5.20
N ALA A 203 4.51 -1.44 -4.52
CA ALA A 203 4.29 -1.35 -3.09
C ALA A 203 2.80 -1.45 -2.73
N GLY A 204 2.06 -2.41 -3.28
CA GLY A 204 0.68 -2.66 -2.87
C GLY A 204 0.66 -3.04 -1.39
N GLY A 205 0.36 -2.07 -0.52
CA GLY A 205 0.23 -2.21 0.92
C GLY A 205 -1.02 -3.03 1.23
N GLY A 206 -0.91 -4.34 1.09
CA GLY A 206 -1.79 -5.26 1.81
C GLY A 206 -1.07 -5.72 3.07
N MET A 207 -1.83 -6.05 4.11
CA MET A 207 -1.36 -6.50 5.43
C MET A 207 -0.26 -7.57 5.42
N LEU A 208 -0.03 -8.27 4.30
CA LEU A 208 1.01 -9.28 4.15
C LEU A 208 2.15 -8.96 3.15
N SER A 209 2.06 -7.90 2.32
CA SER A 209 3.02 -7.62 1.22
C SER A 209 3.85 -6.36 1.50
N ARG A 210 5.18 -6.26 1.31
CA ARG A 210 6.25 -7.13 0.77
C ARG A 210 7.60 -6.44 1.07
N LYS A 211 8.74 -7.05 0.68
CA LYS A 211 10.00 -6.33 0.40
C LYS A 211 9.66 -5.05 -0.38
N GLY A 212 9.75 -3.87 0.25
CA GLY A 212 9.43 -2.59 -0.36
C GLY A 212 7.95 -2.24 -0.32
N GLY A 213 7.56 -1.26 0.51
CA GLY A 213 6.24 -0.64 0.47
C GLY A 213 5.84 0.09 1.75
N VAL A 214 4.75 0.86 1.67
CA VAL A 214 4.22 1.64 2.81
C VAL A 214 3.56 0.69 3.79
N VAL A 215 4.04 0.68 5.04
CA VAL A 215 3.41 -0.11 6.10
C VAL A 215 2.34 0.75 6.77
N ARG A 216 1.28 0.08 7.22
CA ARG A 216 0.27 0.72 8.06
C ARG A 216 0.88 1.07 9.42
N SER A 217 1.19 2.34 9.60
CA SER A 217 1.70 2.91 10.85
C SER A 217 0.62 3.64 11.66
N ARG A 218 0.90 3.91 12.95
CA ARG A 218 -0.02 4.63 13.85
C ARG A 218 -0.32 6.05 13.37
N ARG A 219 0.66 6.70 12.76
CA ARG A 219 0.55 8.02 12.12
C ARG A 219 0.99 7.87 10.66
N GLN A 220 0.12 8.27 9.75
CA GLN A 220 0.40 8.26 8.30
C GLN A 220 0.53 9.68 7.72
N VAL A 221 0.18 10.68 8.52
CA VAL A 221 0.34 12.10 8.22
C VAL A 221 1.25 12.68 9.29
N PHE A 222 2.47 13.02 8.94
CA PHE A 222 3.46 13.56 9.88
C PHE A 222 4.25 14.69 9.22
N THR A 223 4.85 15.51 10.07
CA THR A 223 5.65 16.67 9.67
C THR A 223 7.11 16.31 9.87
N LEU A 224 7.91 16.52 8.84
CA LEU A 224 9.34 16.32 8.85
C LEU A 224 10.02 17.69 8.90
N ASN A 225 10.90 17.87 9.90
CA ASN A 225 11.73 19.05 10.03
C ASN A 225 12.93 18.90 9.10
N THR A 226 12.92 19.62 7.98
CA THR A 226 14.00 19.60 6.98
C THR A 226 14.94 20.80 7.17
N ALA A 227 16.13 20.75 6.55
CA ALA A 227 17.14 21.79 6.67
C ALA A 227 16.66 23.20 6.23
N ALA A 228 15.70 23.26 5.31
CA ALA A 228 15.17 24.52 4.76
C ALA A 228 13.72 24.83 5.18
N GLY A 229 13.10 24.01 6.04
CA GLY A 229 11.73 24.25 6.51
C GLY A 229 10.99 22.98 6.93
N GLU A 230 9.73 23.13 7.31
CA GLU A 230 8.87 22.00 7.69
C GLU A 230 8.08 21.50 6.46
N VAL A 231 8.04 20.19 6.30
CA VAL A 231 7.37 19.52 5.18
C VAL A 231 6.42 18.46 5.73
N ASP A 232 5.17 18.49 5.28
CA ASP A 232 4.19 17.47 5.62
C ASP A 232 4.25 16.30 4.64
N ILE A 233 4.28 15.09 5.17
CA ILE A 233 4.33 13.85 4.41
C ILE A 233 3.07 13.05 4.73
N ILE A 234 2.40 12.64 3.67
CA ILE A 234 1.20 11.81 3.72
C ILE A 234 1.51 10.49 3.01
N LEU A 235 1.55 9.42 3.80
CA LEU A 235 1.81 8.07 3.34
C LEU A 235 0.48 7.31 3.19
N GLY A 236 -0.05 7.22 1.97
CA GLY A 236 -1.19 6.34 1.70
C GLY A 236 -0.77 4.87 1.70
N VAL A 237 -1.54 4.02 2.39
CA VAL A 237 -1.31 2.55 2.42
C VAL A 237 -1.33 1.95 1.01
N ASN A 238 -2.03 2.60 0.08
CA ASN A 238 -2.10 2.22 -1.32
C ASN A 238 -0.81 2.49 -2.13
N GLY A 239 0.24 3.01 -1.49
CA GLY A 239 1.50 3.37 -2.14
C GLY A 239 1.46 4.73 -2.84
N TYR A 240 0.40 5.51 -2.67
CA TYR A 240 0.34 6.89 -3.11
C TYR A 240 0.80 7.80 -1.98
N ILE A 241 1.78 8.62 -2.28
CA ILE A 241 2.42 9.51 -1.33
C ILE A 241 2.24 10.94 -1.81
N PHE A 242 1.97 11.83 -0.86
CA PHE A 242 1.92 13.25 -1.10
C PHE A 242 2.82 13.97 -0.12
N ILE A 243 3.65 14.86 -0.63
CA ILE A 243 4.61 15.64 0.15
C ILE A 243 4.30 17.10 -0.10
N SER A 244 3.93 17.85 0.93
CA SER A 244 3.55 19.25 0.81
C SER A 244 4.35 20.13 1.75
N LYS A 245 4.43 21.42 1.41
CA LYS A 245 4.88 22.44 2.36
C LYS A 245 4.03 22.35 3.62
N HIS A 246 4.65 22.38 4.80
CA HIS A 246 3.89 22.48 6.04
C HIS A 246 3.12 23.80 6.04
N ILE A 247 1.81 23.70 6.15
CA ILE A 247 0.95 24.84 6.39
C ILE A 247 0.57 24.72 7.84
N ALA A 248 1.03 25.67 8.67
CA ALA A 248 0.65 25.78 10.06
C ALA A 248 -0.88 25.90 10.13
N THR A 249 -1.54 24.75 10.24
CA THR A 249 -2.97 24.65 10.37
C THR A 249 -3.19 24.60 11.87
N MET A 250 -4.08 25.44 12.39
CA MET A 250 -4.40 25.60 13.82
C MET A 250 -4.91 24.30 14.51
N ALA A 251 -4.81 23.14 13.84
CA ALA A 251 -5.12 21.82 14.35
C ALA A 251 -3.98 21.19 15.18
N ASP A 252 -2.74 21.68 15.08
CA ASP A 252 -1.64 21.30 15.99
C ASP A 252 -1.70 22.07 17.32
N THR A 253 -2.51 23.13 17.38
CA THR A 253 -2.88 23.79 18.64
C THR A 253 -4.09 23.06 19.22
N SER A 254 -3.86 21.89 19.80
CA SER A 254 -4.77 21.34 20.79
C SER A 254 -5.00 22.40 21.87
N GLU A 255 -6.11 23.15 21.80
CA GLU A 255 -6.85 23.73 22.95
C GLU A 255 -7.87 24.86 22.64
N VAL A 256 -8.11 25.31 21.40
CA VAL A 256 -9.02 26.46 21.20
C VAL A 256 -10.28 26.14 20.37
N GLY A 257 -11.39 25.91 21.08
CA GLY A 257 -12.75 26.34 20.70
C GLY A 257 -13.34 25.85 19.37
N ILE A 258 -13.82 24.61 19.36
CA ILE A 258 -14.33 23.80 18.24
C ILE A 258 -15.52 24.41 17.43
N ASN A 259 -16.09 25.56 17.76
CA ASN A 259 -17.40 25.97 17.20
C ASN A 259 -17.46 27.31 16.43
N ARG A 260 -16.36 28.04 16.24
CA ARG A 260 -16.44 29.39 15.61
C ARG A 260 -15.42 29.70 14.51
N LEU A 261 -14.47 28.81 14.24
CA LEU A 261 -13.38 29.07 13.29
C LEU A 261 -13.33 28.08 12.11
N ASP A 262 -14.33 27.21 11.98
CA ASP A 262 -14.38 26.18 10.92
C ASP A 262 -14.82 26.74 9.56
N GLU A 263 -15.50 27.89 9.52
CA GLU A 263 -16.09 28.41 8.29
C GLU A 263 -15.02 28.88 7.28
N SER A 264 -14.00 29.61 7.71
CA SER A 264 -12.91 30.07 6.84
C SER A 264 -11.99 28.94 6.37
N VAL A 265 -11.73 27.94 7.24
CA VAL A 265 -10.92 26.78 6.88
C VAL A 265 -11.65 25.94 5.82
N THR A 266 -12.96 25.76 5.97
CA THR A 266 -13.75 24.94 5.03
C THR A 266 -13.90 25.53 3.64
N GLU A 267 -13.83 26.86 3.47
CA GLU A 267 -13.77 27.49 2.14
C GLU A 267 -12.44 27.18 1.44
N THR A 268 -11.33 27.15 2.18
CA THR A 268 -10.01 26.83 1.63
C THR A 268 -9.81 25.34 1.34
N LEU A 269 -10.60 24.45 1.94
CA LEU A 269 -10.48 22.98 1.75
C LEU A 269 -10.70 22.53 0.30
N TYR A 270 -11.46 23.29 -0.48
CA TYR A 270 -11.80 22.95 -1.87
C TYR A 270 -11.15 23.87 -2.90
N SER A 271 -10.29 24.80 -2.45
CA SER A 271 -9.54 25.66 -3.37
C SER A 271 -8.51 24.85 -4.15
N SER A 272 -8.44 25.09 -5.45
CA SER A 272 -7.39 24.54 -6.33
C SER A 272 -6.14 25.42 -6.41
N GLN A 273 -6.15 26.60 -5.78
CA GLN A 273 -5.04 27.54 -5.85
C GLN A 273 -3.95 27.14 -4.84
N ASN A 274 -2.71 27.06 -5.34
CA ASN A 274 -1.55 26.80 -4.51
C ASN A 274 -1.00 28.10 -3.93
N ASP A 275 -0.42 28.02 -2.75
CA ASP A 275 0.33 29.11 -2.13
C ASP A 275 1.74 29.17 -2.69
N ASP A 276 2.41 30.31 -2.52
CA ASP A 276 3.81 30.46 -2.91
C ASP A 276 4.72 29.56 -2.04
N ILE A 277 5.52 28.74 -2.72
CA ILE A 277 6.48 27.82 -2.12
C ILE A 277 7.88 28.34 -2.40
N GLU A 278 8.66 28.54 -1.33
CA GLU A 278 10.05 28.97 -1.45
C GLU A 278 10.88 27.89 -2.18
N PRO A 279 11.80 28.27 -3.10
CA PRO A 279 12.59 27.30 -3.85
C PRO A 279 13.37 26.32 -2.97
N ALA A 280 13.84 26.77 -1.80
CA ALA A 280 14.55 25.93 -0.85
C ALA A 280 13.66 24.79 -0.31
N VAL A 281 12.42 25.08 0.06
CA VAL A 281 11.44 24.07 0.50
C VAL A 281 11.07 23.12 -0.64
N MET A 282 10.98 23.63 -1.88
CA MET A 282 10.71 22.78 -3.05
C MET A 282 11.82 21.75 -3.30
N LEU A 283 13.09 22.13 -3.09
CA LEU A 283 14.22 21.20 -3.18
C LEU A 283 14.15 20.12 -2.11
N GLU A 284 13.77 20.47 -0.88
CA GLU A 284 13.58 19.49 0.20
C GLU A 284 12.41 18.53 -0.09
N ILE A 285 11.28 19.02 -0.61
CA ILE A 285 10.17 18.18 -1.06
C ILE A 285 10.64 17.16 -2.12
N MET A 286 11.44 17.62 -3.09
CA MET A 286 12.01 16.76 -4.13
C MET A 286 13.03 15.75 -3.58
N ARG A 287 13.86 16.17 -2.61
CA ARG A 287 14.83 15.32 -1.93
C ARG A 287 14.12 14.18 -1.19
N VAL A 288 13.12 14.50 -0.36
CA VAL A 288 12.31 13.51 0.36
C VAL A 288 11.63 12.54 -0.59
N SER A 289 11.02 13.03 -1.68
CA SER A 289 10.42 12.17 -2.72
C SER A 289 11.42 11.19 -3.32
N THR A 290 12.64 11.66 -3.55
CA THR A 290 13.73 10.89 -4.15
C THR A 290 14.24 9.81 -3.20
N LEU A 291 14.42 10.13 -1.92
CA LEU A 291 14.81 9.18 -0.88
C LEU A 291 13.76 8.08 -0.70
N ILE A 292 12.48 8.44 -0.67
CA ILE A 292 11.39 7.46 -0.55
C ILE A 292 11.38 6.49 -1.75
N LYS A 293 11.59 6.99 -2.97
CA LYS A 293 11.73 6.13 -4.17
C LYS A 293 12.95 5.22 -4.07
N GLY A 294 14.06 5.73 -3.54
CA GLY A 294 15.26 4.93 -3.25
C GLY A 294 14.98 3.80 -2.27
N LEU A 295 14.27 4.06 -1.17
CA LEU A 295 13.90 3.05 -0.17
C LEU A 295 13.10 1.89 -0.76
N VAL A 296 12.12 2.20 -1.61
CA VAL A 296 11.33 1.18 -2.30
C VAL A 296 12.19 0.40 -3.29
N ALA A 297 13.12 1.05 -3.98
CA ALA A 297 14.04 0.39 -4.91
C ALA A 297 15.03 -0.56 -4.21
N CYS A 298 15.35 -0.31 -2.94
CA CYS A 298 16.11 -1.20 -2.07
C CYS A 298 15.27 -2.36 -1.51
N GLY A 299 13.94 -2.29 -1.63
CA GLY A 299 13.03 -3.29 -1.06
C GLY A 299 12.85 -3.15 0.45
N THR A 300 13.13 -1.96 1.01
CA THR A 300 12.93 -1.65 2.42
C THR A 300 11.53 -1.13 2.65
N LYS A 301 10.96 -1.42 3.83
CA LYS A 301 9.65 -0.90 4.25
C LYS A 301 9.73 0.62 4.41
N VAL A 302 8.64 1.31 4.05
CA VAL A 302 8.52 2.76 4.11
C VAL A 302 7.66 3.11 5.31
N ASP A 303 8.32 3.53 6.39
CA ASP A 303 7.74 3.94 7.66
C ASP A 303 8.22 5.35 8.03
N GLU A 304 7.54 6.03 8.96
CA GLU A 304 7.92 7.36 9.47
C GLU A 304 9.37 7.35 9.99
N ASP A 305 9.67 6.46 10.92
CA ASP A 305 11.01 6.31 11.51
C ASP A 305 12.09 6.05 10.44
N MET A 306 11.75 5.28 9.41
CA MET A 306 12.68 4.96 8.33
C MET A 306 12.99 6.17 7.47
N ILE A 307 11.96 6.97 7.15
CA ILE A 307 12.11 8.20 6.35
C ILE A 307 12.96 9.21 7.12
N VAL A 308 12.72 9.39 8.42
CA VAL A 308 13.49 10.30 9.27
C VAL A 308 14.97 9.90 9.29
N LYS A 309 15.27 8.63 9.60
CA LYS A 309 16.65 8.13 9.63
C LYS A 309 17.37 8.27 8.29
N VAL A 310 16.67 7.99 7.19
CA VAL A 310 17.24 8.06 5.84
C VAL A 310 17.48 9.51 5.42
N TYR A 311 16.60 10.42 5.85
CA TYR A 311 16.78 11.86 5.63
C TYR A 311 17.99 12.39 6.41
N GLU A 312 18.07 12.11 7.72
CA GLU A 312 19.20 12.52 8.57
C GLU A 312 20.53 11.97 8.03
N GLY A 313 20.60 10.67 7.74
CA GLY A 313 21.79 10.06 7.17
C GLY A 313 22.17 10.59 5.79
N ALA A 314 21.20 11.00 4.97
CA ALA A 314 21.48 11.63 3.68
C ALA A 314 22.07 13.04 3.85
N VAL A 315 21.58 13.81 4.82
CA VAL A 315 22.11 15.15 5.14
C VAL A 315 23.53 15.05 5.72
N GLU A 316 23.80 14.08 6.59
CA GLU A 316 25.13 13.84 7.15
C GLU A 316 26.14 13.43 6.07
N LEU A 317 25.76 12.53 5.16
CA LEU A 317 26.59 12.13 4.02
C LEU A 317 26.95 13.33 3.12
N GLU A 318 25.99 14.18 2.81
CA GLU A 318 26.23 15.39 2.00
C GLU A 318 27.17 16.37 2.73
N ALA A 319 27.03 16.52 4.05
CA ALA A 319 27.90 17.36 4.86
C ALA A 319 29.35 16.82 4.90
N GLU A 320 29.52 15.50 5.01
CA GLU A 320 30.83 14.84 4.94
C GLU A 320 31.48 15.00 3.57
N GLU A 321 30.75 14.76 2.47
CA GLU A 321 31.25 14.93 1.11
C GLU A 321 31.70 16.38 0.84
N ARG A 322 30.93 17.34 1.34
CA ARG A 322 31.26 18.77 1.25
C ARG A 322 32.51 19.13 2.06
N SER A 323 32.71 18.51 3.23
CA SER A 323 33.90 18.71 4.07
C SER A 323 35.15 18.09 3.46
N LEU A 324 35.01 16.93 2.81
CA LEU A 324 36.11 16.17 2.21
C LEU A 324 36.49 16.64 0.80
N GLY A 325 35.79 17.64 0.24
CA GLY A 325 36.04 18.15 -1.11
C GLY A 325 35.75 17.12 -2.21
N GLY A 326 34.87 16.16 -1.91
CA GLY A 326 34.48 15.12 -2.86
C GLY A 326 33.75 15.70 -4.06
N VAL A 327 34.08 15.23 -5.25
CA VAL A 327 33.29 15.48 -6.47
C VAL A 327 31.95 14.77 -6.27
N GLU A 328 30.83 15.46 -6.50
CA GLU A 328 29.49 14.87 -6.62
C GLU A 328 29.55 13.68 -7.61
N ARG A 329 29.81 12.48 -7.10
CA ARG A 329 29.54 11.28 -7.88
C ARG A 329 28.04 11.16 -7.79
N GLY A 330 27.36 11.26 -8.93
CA GLY A 330 25.92 11.06 -9.05
C GLY A 330 25.53 9.63 -8.70
N ILE A 331 25.68 9.27 -7.42
CA ILE A 331 25.14 8.08 -6.83
C ILE A 331 23.64 8.33 -6.86
N GLY A 332 22.96 7.75 -7.84
CA GLY A 332 21.51 7.92 -7.99
C GLY A 332 20.79 7.59 -6.68
N ALA A 333 19.56 8.08 -6.53
CA ALA A 333 18.73 7.95 -5.31
C ALA A 333 18.84 6.61 -4.58
N LYS A 334 18.90 5.50 -5.33
CA LYS A 334 19.06 4.16 -4.80
C LYS A 334 20.40 3.95 -4.08
N GLY A 335 21.51 4.35 -4.70
CA GLY A 335 22.84 4.16 -4.11
C GLY A 335 23.07 5.03 -2.87
N LEU A 336 22.47 6.22 -2.81
CA LEU A 336 22.51 7.06 -1.61
C LEU A 336 21.79 6.35 -0.47
N VAL A 337 20.59 5.83 -0.73
CA VAL A 337 19.82 5.08 0.26
C VAL A 337 20.51 3.77 0.66
N GLU A 338 21.14 3.04 -0.26
CA GLU A 338 21.94 1.85 0.06
C GLU A 338 23.14 2.19 0.96
N ALA A 339 23.82 3.32 0.72
CA ALA A 339 24.91 3.78 1.57
C ALA A 339 24.44 4.13 2.99
N VAL A 340 23.32 4.85 3.11
CA VAL A 340 22.71 5.17 4.42
C VAL A 340 22.26 3.91 5.14
N LEU A 341 21.57 3.00 4.44
CA LEU A 341 21.13 1.71 4.99
C LEU A 341 22.31 0.88 5.50
N GLY A 342 23.40 0.81 4.73
CA GLY A 342 24.60 0.10 5.13
C GLY A 342 25.25 0.67 6.40
N ARG A 343 25.23 2.00 6.59
CA ARG A 343 25.71 2.62 7.83
C ARG A 343 24.83 2.26 9.03
N LEU A 344 23.50 2.35 8.85
CA LEU A 344 22.54 2.00 9.90
C LEU A 344 22.64 0.53 10.33
N GLU A 345 22.91 -0.39 9.39
CA GLU A 345 23.14 -1.81 9.70
C GLU A 345 24.45 -2.04 10.48
N LEU A 346 25.50 -1.28 10.19
CA LEU A 346 26.76 -1.35 10.92
C LEU A 346 26.64 -0.82 12.36
N GLU A 347 25.88 0.25 12.56
CA GLU A 347 25.61 0.82 13.89
C GLU A 347 24.70 -0.05 14.74
N ALA A 348 23.77 -0.78 14.12
CA ALA A 348 22.89 -1.72 14.83
C ALA A 348 23.56 -3.07 15.15
N GLY A 349 24.68 -3.40 14.49
CA GLY A 349 25.41 -4.66 14.64
C GLY A 349 26.63 -4.61 15.57
N GLY A 350 26.96 -3.45 16.14
CA GLY A 350 28.03 -3.25 17.13
C GLY A 350 27.50 -3.15 18.55
#